data_AF-V5A3P0-F1
#
_entry.id   AF-V5A3P0-F1
#
_cell.length_a   1.000
_cell.length_b   1.000
_cell.length_c   1.000
_cell.angle_alpha   90.00
_cell.angle_beta   90.00
_cell.angle_gamma   90.00
#
_symmetry.space_group_name_H-M   'P 1'
#
loop_
_entity.id
_entity.type
_entity.pdbx_description
1 polymer ?
#
loop_
_entity_poly.entity_id
_entity_poly.type
_entity_poly.pdbx_seq_one_letter_code
_entity_poly.pdbx_strand_id
1 'polypeptide(L)'
;MATVSDRDADPPADIEFVHEDDGRVTARHVESGVASFGDTEAEALRQLADALDSHFGDGEEIDDPQAYLAELGIDVEIGEDGPPPWLE
;
A
#
# COMPACT_ATOMS: atom_id res chain seq x y z
N MET A 1 -10.69 11.63 -25.81
CA MET A 1 -10.08 11.97 -24.51
C MET A 1 -11.08 12.85 -23.79
N ALA A 2 -11.71 12.36 -22.72
CA ALA A 2 -12.65 13.15 -21.93
C ALA A 2 -11.95 13.58 -20.65
N THR A 3 -11.66 14.87 -20.51
CA THR A 3 -11.24 15.47 -19.23
C THR A 3 -12.48 16.10 -18.63
N VAL A 4 -13.11 15.43 -17.67
CA VAL A 4 -14.11 16.06 -16.80
C VAL A 4 -13.31 16.76 -15.71
N SER A 5 -13.10 18.07 -15.86
CA SER A 5 -12.74 18.92 -14.73
C SER A 5 -14.03 19.24 -13.98
N ASP A 6 -14.38 18.40 -13.02
CA ASP A 6 -15.31 18.81 -11.98
C ASP A 6 -14.59 19.87 -11.15
N ARG A 7 -15.09 21.11 -11.19
CA ARG A 7 -14.42 22.27 -10.57
C ARG A 7 -14.63 22.36 -9.05
N ASP A 8 -15.47 21.48 -8.50
CA ASP A 8 -15.80 21.38 -7.09
C ASP A 8 -15.23 20.11 -6.43
N ALA A 9 -14.50 19.27 -7.18
CA ALA A 9 -13.73 18.17 -6.60
C ALA A 9 -12.42 18.72 -6.02
N ASP A 10 -12.02 18.23 -4.84
CA ASP A 10 -10.66 18.44 -4.34
C ASP A 10 -9.67 18.10 -5.46
N PRO A 11 -8.56 18.86 -5.59
CA PRO A 11 -7.56 18.53 -6.60
C PRO A 11 -7.16 17.06 -6.45
N PRO A 12 -6.99 16.32 -7.55
CA PRO A 12 -6.58 14.93 -7.47
C PRO A 12 -5.31 14.87 -6.63
N ALA A 13 -5.27 13.95 -5.67
CA ALA A 13 -4.16 13.84 -4.76
C ALA A 13 -2.83 13.74 -5.52
N ASP A 14 -1.85 14.51 -5.10
CA ASP A 14 -0.57 14.59 -5.79
C ASP A 14 0.13 13.23 -5.74
N ILE A 15 0.55 12.73 -6.90
CA ILE A 15 1.39 11.54 -7.05
C ILE A 15 2.81 11.97 -7.40
N GLU A 16 3.78 11.55 -6.58
CA GLU A 16 5.20 11.72 -6.85
C GLU A 16 5.79 10.45 -7.46
N PHE A 17 6.62 10.61 -8.49
CA PHE A 17 7.37 9.51 -9.09
C PHE A 17 8.86 9.60 -8.72
N VAL A 18 9.42 8.48 -8.27
CA VAL A 18 10.87 8.30 -8.07
C VAL A 18 11.36 7.24 -9.03
N HIS A 19 12.41 7.56 -9.80
CA HIS A 19 13.05 6.62 -10.70
C HIS A 19 14.29 6.06 -10.00
N GLU A 20 14.30 4.75 -9.79
CA GLU A 20 15.35 4.05 -9.04
C GLU A 20 16.54 3.73 -9.95
N ASP A 21 17.72 3.54 -9.35
CA ASP A 21 18.97 3.24 -10.09
C ASP A 21 18.91 1.90 -10.85
N ASP A 22 18.01 0.99 -10.45
CA ASP A 22 17.79 -0.30 -11.11
C ASP A 22 16.76 -0.24 -12.25
N GLY A 23 16.25 0.96 -12.57
CA GLY A 23 15.32 1.22 -13.66
C GLY A 23 13.85 1.05 -13.29
N ARG A 24 13.52 0.69 -12.04
CA ARG A 24 12.14 0.66 -11.56
C ARG A 24 11.62 2.07 -11.27
N VAL A 25 10.30 2.17 -11.19
CA VAL A 25 9.61 3.41 -10.86
C VAL A 25 8.76 3.20 -9.63
N THR A 26 8.92 4.08 -8.65
CA THR A 26 8.10 4.17 -7.44
C THR A 26 7.08 5.30 -7.64
N ALA A 27 5.80 5.03 -7.40
CA ALA A 27 4.74 6.03 -7.33
C ALA A 27 4.30 6.19 -5.88
N ARG A 28 4.22 7.43 -5.39
CA ARG A 28 3.85 7.76 -4.02
C ARG A 28 2.65 8.70 -4.00
N HIS A 29 1.61 8.32 -3.27
CA HIS A 29 0.51 9.21 -2.93
C HIS A 29 0.94 10.13 -1.78
N VAL A 30 1.00 11.44 -2.04
CA VAL A 30 1.60 12.41 -1.11
C VAL A 30 0.82 12.49 0.20
N GLU A 31 -0.51 12.51 0.13
CA GLU A 31 -1.36 12.73 1.30
C GLU A 31 -1.29 11.57 2.31
N SER A 32 -1.40 10.32 1.85
CA SER A 32 -1.32 9.15 2.74
C SER A 32 0.11 8.68 3.00
N GLY A 33 1.07 9.08 2.16
CA GLY A 33 2.43 8.56 2.18
C GLY A 33 2.55 7.12 1.63
N VAL A 34 1.45 6.49 1.21
CA VAL A 34 1.48 5.16 0.60
C VAL A 34 2.23 5.22 -0.73
N ALA A 35 3.12 4.25 -0.93
CA ALA A 35 3.89 4.12 -2.14
C ALA A 35 3.88 2.68 -2.64
N SER A 36 3.99 2.52 -3.95
CA SER A 36 4.20 1.22 -4.60
C SER A 36 5.10 1.40 -5.82
N PHE A 37 5.60 0.30 -6.38
CA PHE A 37 6.58 0.35 -7.46
C PHE A 37 6.27 -0.65 -8.58
N GLY A 38 6.90 -0.45 -9.74
CA GLY A 38 6.82 -1.36 -10.87
C GLY A 38 7.95 -1.12 -11.86
N ASP A 39 8.04 -1.97 -12.89
CA ASP A 39 9.03 -1.81 -13.96
C ASP A 39 8.69 -0.62 -14.89
N THR A 40 7.45 -0.13 -14.81
CA THR A 40 6.97 1.03 -15.55
C THR A 40 6.10 1.92 -14.67
N GLU A 41 5.97 3.21 -15.01
CA GLU A 41 5.02 4.13 -14.35
C GLU A 41 3.59 3.56 -14.29
N ALA A 42 3.13 2.95 -15.39
CA ALA A 42 1.78 2.38 -15.45
C ALA A 42 1.61 1.19 -14.51
N GLU A 43 2.66 0.40 -14.28
CA GLU A 43 2.65 -0.67 -13.30
C GLU A 43 2.70 -0.12 -11.88
N ALA A 44 3.60 0.83 -11.60
CA ALA A 44 3.70 1.49 -10.30
C ALA A 44 2.37 2.11 -9.88
N LEU A 45 1.65 2.74 -10.82
CA LEU A 45 0.32 3.30 -10.57
C LEU A 45 -0.74 2.23 -10.29
N ARG A 46 -0.74 1.10 -11.02
CA ARG A 46 -1.67 -0.01 -10.75
C ARG A 46 -1.44 -0.56 -9.35
N GLN A 47 -0.18 -0.80 -8.99
CA GLN A 47 0.17 -1.32 -7.67
C GLN A 47 -0.10 -0.29 -6.57
N LEU A 48 0.02 1.00 -6.86
CA LEU A 48 -0.33 2.07 -5.93
C LEU A 48 -1.85 2.10 -5.67
N ALA A 49 -2.68 1.88 -6.68
CA ALA A 49 -4.13 1.80 -6.51
C ALA A 49 -4.51 0.66 -5.54
N ASP A 50 -3.98 -0.55 -5.76
CA ASP A 50 -4.22 -1.69 -4.88
C ASP A 50 -3.73 -1.43 -3.44
N ALA A 51 -2.59 -0.75 -3.29
CA ALA A 51 -2.06 -0.36 -1.98
C ALA A 51 -2.93 0.69 -1.28
N LEU A 52 -3.49 1.65 -2.00
CA LEU A 52 -4.42 2.64 -1.45
C LEU A 52 -5.74 2.00 -1.03
N ASP A 53 -6.29 1.10 -1.86
CA ASP A 53 -7.48 0.33 -1.52
C ASP A 53 -7.24 -0.54 -0.27
N SER A 54 -6.04 -1.10 -0.12
CA SER A 54 -5.66 -1.86 1.08
C SER A 54 -5.45 -0.98 2.32
N HIS A 55 -4.96 0.25 2.14
CA HIS A 55 -4.68 1.19 3.23
C HIS A 55 -5.96 1.83 3.79
N PHE A 56 -6.88 2.21 2.91
CA PHE A 56 -8.14 2.85 3.26
C PHE A 56 -9.31 1.86 3.38
N GLY A 57 -9.14 0.63 2.90
CA GLY A 57 -10.13 -0.42 3.00
C GLY A 57 -10.21 -0.99 4.42
N ASP A 58 -11.45 -1.25 4.86
CA ASP A 58 -11.74 -1.99 6.08
C ASP A 58 -11.53 -3.48 5.80
N GLY A 59 -10.27 -3.93 5.81
CA GLY A 59 -9.95 -5.36 5.74
C GLY A 59 -10.74 -6.17 6.79
N GLU A 60 -10.91 -7.48 6.57
CA GLU A 60 -11.60 -8.33 7.54
C GLU A 60 -10.69 -8.59 8.74
N GLU A 61 -11.16 -8.25 9.95
CA GLU A 61 -10.46 -8.58 11.19
C GLU A 61 -10.44 -10.10 11.39
N ILE A 62 -9.30 -10.63 11.84
CA ILE A 62 -9.13 -12.05 12.14
C ILE A 62 -9.17 -12.22 13.66
N ASP A 63 -10.23 -12.86 14.17
CA ASP A 63 -10.45 -13.06 15.61
C ASP A 63 -9.39 -13.97 16.27
N ASP A 64 -8.96 -15.03 15.58
CA ASP A 64 -7.93 -15.97 16.03
C ASP A 64 -6.84 -16.11 14.96
N PRO A 65 -5.83 -15.23 14.99
CA PRO A 65 -4.74 -15.24 14.01
C PRO A 65 -3.95 -16.55 14.00
N GLN A 66 -3.75 -17.18 15.17
CA GLN A 66 -3.02 -18.44 15.28
C GLN A 66 -3.77 -19.58 14.59
N ALA A 67 -5.08 -19.71 14.80
CA ALA A 67 -5.90 -20.72 14.12
C ALA A 67 -5.92 -20.50 12.60
N TYR A 68 -6.09 -19.25 12.16
CA TYR A 68 -6.09 -18.91 10.73
C TYR A 68 -4.78 -19.31 10.03
N LEU A 69 -3.64 -19.01 10.65
CA LEU A 69 -2.33 -19.38 10.10
C LEU A 69 -2.12 -20.90 10.09
N ALA A 70 -2.56 -21.60 11.14
CA ALA A 70 -2.47 -23.06 11.20
C ALA A 70 -3.29 -23.74 10.08
N GLU A 71 -4.47 -23.21 9.73
CA GLU A 71 -5.27 -23.69 8.60
C GLU A 71 -4.54 -23.56 7.25
N LEU A 72 -3.72 -22.51 7.10
CA LEU A 72 -2.86 -22.30 5.93
C LEU A 72 -1.59 -23.17 5.95
N GLY A 73 -1.36 -23.94 7.02
CA GLY A 73 -0.15 -24.74 7.22
C GLY A 73 1.07 -23.90 7.58
N ILE A 74 0.85 -22.70 8.12
CA ILE A 74 1.89 -21.75 8.53
C ILE A 74 2.10 -21.91 10.04
N ASP A 75 3.22 -22.54 10.42
CA ASP A 75 3.63 -22.70 11.82
C ASP A 75 4.62 -21.58 12.19
N VAL A 76 4.07 -20.47 12.71
CA VAL A 76 4.84 -19.31 13.17
C VAL A 76 4.36 -18.86 14.54
N GLU A 77 5.29 -18.36 15.34
CA GLU A 77 4.98 -17.67 16.58
C GLU A 77 4.66 -16.21 16.25
N ILE A 78 3.45 -15.76 16.59
CA ILE A 78 3.08 -14.35 16.48
C ILE A 78 3.75 -13.61 17.63
N GLY A 79 4.45 -12.52 17.30
CA GLY A 79 5.13 -11.68 18.29
C GLY A 79 4.16 -11.05 19.29
N GLU A 80 4.69 -10.58 20.41
CA GLU A 80 3.91 -9.89 21.43
C GLU A 80 3.59 -8.45 21.02
N ASP A 81 2.50 -7.90 21.58
CA ASP A 81 2.17 -6.49 21.45
C ASP A 81 3.29 -5.60 22.00
N GLY A 82 3.72 -4.63 21.21
CA GLY A 82 4.71 -3.64 21.65
C GLY A 82 5.53 -3.05 20.51
N PRO A 83 6.35 -2.02 20.82
CA PRO A 83 7.34 -1.53 19.87
C PRO A 83 8.32 -2.66 19.55
N PRO A 84 8.76 -2.76 18.29
CA PRO A 84 9.65 -3.85 17.91
C PRO A 84 11.03 -3.71 18.58
N PRO A 85 11.76 -4.83 18.75
CA PRO A 85 13.00 -4.88 19.53
C PRO A 85 14.18 -4.07 18.96
N TRP A 86 14.08 -3.57 17.73
CA TRP A 86 15.11 -2.74 17.10
C TRP A 86 14.87 -1.23 17.26
N LEU A 87 13.83 -0.83 18.00
CA LEU A 87 13.47 0.57 18.26
C LEU A 87 13.97 1.07 19.64
N GLU A 88 14.88 0.33 20.31
CA GLU A 88 15.52 0.70 21.59
C GLU A 88 16.52 1.86 21.48
#